data_AF-A0A924C7H3-F1
#
_entry.id   AF-A0A924C7H3-F1
#
_cell.length_a   1.000
_cell.length_b   1.000
_cell.length_c   1.000
_cell.angle_alpha   90.00
_cell.angle_beta   90.00
_cell.angle_gamma   90.00
#
_symmetry.space_group_name_H-M   'P 1'
#
loop_
_entity.id
_entity.type
_entity.pdbx_description
1 polymer ?
#
loop_
_entity_poly.entity_id
_entity_poly.type
_entity_poly.pdbx_seq_one_letter_code
_entity_poly.pdbx_strand_id
1 'polypeptide(L)'
;MERLTLRTHGATPKRLSAKYRALKAAGRLAVGEVNDWRAAAAPGQFADQAHFIRDFRRYVGVTPGQFMADESLFVRRLIRGQWAPGREIGISIWA
;
A
#
# COMPACT_ATOMS: atom_id res chain seq x y z
N MET A 1 -22.98 4.77 5.87
CA MET A 1 -21.53 5.05 5.81
C MET A 1 -21.01 5.37 4.41
N GLU A 2 -21.39 4.63 3.36
CA GLU A 2 -20.85 4.83 1.99
C GLU A 2 -21.02 6.25 1.40
N ARG A 3 -22.16 6.89 1.66
CA ARG A 3 -22.46 8.23 1.14
C ARG A 3 -21.58 9.33 1.75
N LEU A 4 -21.10 9.14 2.98
CA LEU A 4 -20.21 10.11 3.64
C LEU A 4 -18.79 10.01 3.08
N THR A 5 -18.25 8.79 2.95
CA THR A 5 -16.87 8.58 2.45
C THR A 5 -16.71 8.99 0.98
N LEU A 6 -17.76 8.80 0.16
CA LEU A 6 -17.74 9.29 -1.22
C LEU A 6 -17.68 10.81 -1.28
N ARG A 7 -18.37 11.52 -0.38
CA ARG A 7 -18.36 12.98 -0.34
C ARG A 7 -17.06 13.55 0.22
N THR A 8 -16.45 12.89 1.19
CA THR A 8 -15.24 13.40 1.87
C THR A 8 -13.94 12.95 1.20
N HIS A 9 -13.89 11.73 0.65
CA HIS A 9 -12.67 11.13 0.11
C HIS A 9 -12.79 10.70 -1.36
N GLY A 10 -13.95 10.94 -2.01
CA GLY A 10 -14.17 10.58 -3.42
C GLY A 10 -14.22 9.07 -3.70
N ALA A 11 -14.24 8.24 -2.65
CA ALA A 11 -14.15 6.80 -2.78
C ALA A 11 -15.03 6.07 -1.75
N THR A 12 -15.49 4.88 -2.12
CA THR A 12 -16.22 4.01 -1.19
C THR A 12 -15.29 3.50 -0.09
N PRO A 13 -15.82 3.11 1.09
CA PRO A 13 -15.00 2.57 2.18
C PRO A 13 -14.16 1.37 1.74
N LYS A 14 -14.74 0.51 0.88
CA LYS A 14 -14.05 -0.64 0.28
C LYS A 14 -12.83 -0.23 -0.55
N ARG A 15 -12.95 0.83 -1.36
CA ARG A 15 -11.85 1.35 -2.18
C ARG A 15 -10.75 1.98 -1.32
N LEU A 16 -11.14 2.69 -0.26
CA LEU A 16 -10.18 3.25 0.70
C LEU A 16 -9.42 2.15 1.43
N SER A 17 -10.12 1.13 1.95
CA SER A 17 -9.49 -0.03 2.58
C SER A 17 -8.50 -0.72 1.64
N ALA A 18 -8.88 -0.94 0.37
CA ALA A 18 -7.98 -1.52 -0.63
C ALA A 18 -6.75 -0.65 -0.89
N LYS A 19 -6.92 0.67 -0.99
CA LYS A 19 -5.81 1.62 -1.12
C LYS A 19 -4.85 1.52 0.06
N TYR A 20 -5.36 1.56 1.29
CA TYR A 20 -4.53 1.51 2.49
C TYR A 20 -3.79 0.17 2.63
N ARG A 21 -4.44 -0.96 2.33
CA ARG A 21 -3.77 -2.28 2.32
C ARG A 21 -2.61 -2.32 1.32
N ALA A 22 -2.82 -1.83 0.10
CA ALA A 22 -1.77 -1.79 -0.92
C ALA A 22 -0.59 -0.87 -0.53
N LEU A 23 -0.88 0.33 -0.02
CA LEU A 23 0.15 1.28 0.41
C LEU A 23 0.94 0.76 1.62
N LYS A 24 0.27 0.10 2.57
CA LYS A 24 0.93 -0.54 3.71
C LYS A 24 1.90 -1.63 3.25
N ALA A 25 1.48 -2.52 2.34
CA ALA A 25 2.36 -3.54 1.79
C ALA A 25 3.57 -2.93 1.05
N ALA A 26 3.36 -1.86 0.28
CA ALA A 26 4.44 -1.14 -0.39
C ALA A 26 5.43 -0.49 0.59
N GLY A 27 4.93 0.07 1.70
CA GLY A 27 5.76 0.60 2.80
C GLY A 27 6.72 -0.44 3.37
N ARG A 28 6.16 -1.60 3.75
CA ARG A 28 6.93 -2.75 4.28
C ARG A 28 8.01 -3.22 3.32
N LEU A 29 7.69 -3.29 2.02
CA LEU A 29 8.65 -3.65 0.98
C LEU A 29 9.73 -2.59 0.79
N ALA A 30 9.36 -1.30 0.79
CA ALA A 30 10.28 -0.21 0.56
C ALA A 30 11.35 -0.08 1.65
N VAL A 31 10.98 -0.33 2.92
CA VAL A 31 11.91 -0.28 4.06
C VAL A 31 12.63 -1.61 4.31
N GLY A 32 12.33 -2.65 3.54
CA GLY A 32 12.97 -3.96 3.68
C GLY A 32 12.50 -4.77 4.90
N GLU A 33 11.35 -4.43 5.48
CA GLU A 33 10.73 -5.27 6.54
C GLU A 33 10.39 -6.66 5.99
N VAL A 34 10.03 -6.72 4.70
CA VAL A 34 9.77 -7.97 3.98
C VAL A 34 10.52 -7.94 2.65
N ASN A 35 11.33 -8.98 2.38
CA ASN A 35 12.11 -9.11 1.15
C ASN A 35 11.43 -9.95 0.06
N ASP A 36 10.38 -10.68 0.40
CA ASP A 36 9.51 -11.36 -0.57
C ASP A 36 8.17 -10.65 -0.67
N TRP A 37 7.89 -10.08 -1.83
CA TRP A 37 6.62 -9.41 -2.06
C TRP A 37 5.40 -10.32 -1.92
N ARG A 38 5.56 -11.64 -2.08
CA ARG A 38 4.49 -12.63 -1.86
C ARG A 38 4.08 -12.70 -0.39
N ALA A 39 4.99 -12.36 0.53
CA ALA A 39 4.76 -12.29 1.97
C ALA A 39 4.47 -10.85 2.47
N ALA A 40 4.49 -9.84 1.58
CA ALA A 40 4.30 -8.44 1.95
C ALA A 40 2.87 -8.10 2.39
N ALA A 41 1.90 -8.85 1.87
CA ALA A 41 0.52 -8.80 2.32
C ALA A 41 0.40 -9.35 3.74
N ALA A 42 -0.26 -8.63 4.65
CA ALA A 42 -0.53 -9.21 5.97
C ALA A 42 -1.59 -10.34 5.84
N PRO A 43 -1.56 -11.35 6.73
CA PRO A 43 -2.54 -12.44 6.69
C PRO A 43 -3.98 -11.92 6.65
N GLY A 44 -4.81 -12.51 5.78
CA GLY A 44 -6.23 -12.15 5.63
C GLY A 44 -6.50 -10.81 4.93
N GLN A 45 -5.48 -10.06 4.51
CA GLN A 45 -5.70 -8.78 3.83
C GLN A 45 -6.13 -8.94 2.37
N PHE A 46 -5.78 -10.03 1.70
CA PHE A 46 -6.14 -10.28 0.30
C PHE A 46 -6.68 -11.69 0.15
N ALA A 47 -7.66 -11.85 -0.75
CA ALA A 47 -8.25 -13.16 -1.04
C ALA A 47 -7.22 -14.11 -1.66
N ASP A 48 -6.39 -13.59 -2.56
CA ASP A 48 -5.32 -14.32 -3.22
C ASP A 48 -4.23 -13.35 -3.74
N GLN A 49 -3.19 -13.93 -4.32
CA GLN A 49 -2.06 -13.21 -4.90
C GLN A 49 -2.46 -12.33 -6.11
N ALA A 50 -3.42 -12.75 -6.93
CA ALA A 50 -3.87 -11.99 -8.08
C ALA A 50 -4.59 -10.70 -7.66
N HIS A 51 -5.42 -10.78 -6.61
CA HIS A 51 -6.06 -9.64 -5.96
C HIS A 51 -5.02 -8.68 -5.38
N PHE A 52 -3.99 -9.21 -4.73
CA PHE A 52 -2.88 -8.40 -4.23
C PHE A 52 -2.18 -7.65 -5.36
N ILE A 53 -1.75 -8.34 -6.41
CA ILE A 53 -1.05 -7.73 -7.56
C ILE A 53 -1.93 -6.64 -8.21
N ARG A 54 -3.23 -6.91 -8.38
CA ARG A 54 -4.17 -5.95 -8.98
C ARG A 54 -4.31 -4.69 -8.14
N ASP A 55 -4.56 -4.82 -6.84
CA ASP A 55 -4.72 -3.67 -5.95
C ASP A 55 -3.40 -2.90 -5.79
N PHE A 56 -2.28 -3.62 -5.66
CA PHE A 56 -0.95 -3.02 -5.59
C PHE A 56 -0.66 -2.19 -6.85
N ARG A 57 -0.84 -2.77 -8.04
CA ARG A 57 -0.68 -2.04 -9.30
C ARG A 57 -1.62 -0.84 -9.40
N ARG A 58 -2.87 -0.99 -8.98
CA ARG A 58 -3.87 0.08 -9.02
C ARG A 58 -3.49 1.29 -8.18
N TYR A 59 -2.90 1.08 -7.01
CA TYR A 59 -2.67 2.17 -6.04
C TYR A 59 -1.20 2.61 -5.94
N VAL A 60 -0.24 1.74 -6.28
CA VAL A 60 1.19 2.02 -6.29
C VAL A 60 1.69 2.33 -7.72
N GLY A 61 0.97 1.89 -8.75
CA GLY A 61 1.27 2.18 -10.16
C GLY A 61 2.13 1.12 -10.87
N VAL A 62 2.78 0.22 -10.12
CA VAL A 62 3.63 -0.87 -10.64
C VAL A 62 3.26 -2.19 -9.99
N THR A 63 3.67 -3.33 -10.56
CA THR A 63 3.47 -4.62 -9.88
C THR A 63 4.42 -4.75 -8.68
N PRO A 64 4.09 -5.57 -7.67
CA PRO A 64 4.99 -5.79 -6.53
C PRO A 64 6.36 -6.38 -6.94
N GLY A 65 6.40 -7.22 -7.98
CA GLY A 65 7.66 -7.73 -8.52
C GLY A 65 8.52 -6.64 -9.16
N GLN A 66 7.93 -5.76 -9.97
CA GLN A 66 8.63 -4.60 -10.54
C GLN A 66 9.11 -3.64 -9.46
N PHE A 67 8.26 -3.40 -8.46
CA PHE A 67 8.60 -2.57 -7.30
C PHE A 67 9.85 -3.11 -6.61
N MET A 68 9.96 -4.43 -6.41
CA MET A 68 11.11 -5.06 -5.77
C MET A 68 12.36 -5.12 -6.67
N ALA A 69 12.20 -5.23 -7.98
CA ALA A 69 13.31 -5.33 -8.91
C ALA A 69 14.05 -3.99 -9.12
N ASP A 70 13.37 -2.85 -8.99
CA ASP A 70 13.94 -1.54 -9.31
C ASP A 70 13.92 -0.58 -8.11
N GLU A 71 15.11 -0.36 -7.54
CA GLU A 71 15.37 0.58 -6.44
C GLU A 71 15.28 2.06 -6.88
N SER A 72 15.45 2.34 -8.18
CA SER A 72 15.43 3.70 -8.72
C SER A 72 14.01 4.25 -8.91
N LEU A 73 12.99 3.39 -8.87
CA LEU A 73 11.59 3.78 -9.01
C LEU A 73 11.25 4.92 -8.05
N PHE A 74 10.81 6.05 -8.62
CA PHE A 74 10.42 7.22 -7.83
C PHE A 74 9.44 6.86 -6.72
N VAL A 75 8.44 6.01 -7.01
CA VAL A 75 7.46 5.56 -6.01
C VAL A 75 8.09 4.76 -4.87
N ARG A 76 9.09 3.91 -5.15
CA ARG A 76 9.79 3.15 -4.09
C ARG A 76 10.63 4.07 -3.23
N ARG A 77 11.35 5.01 -3.85
CA ARG A 77 12.14 6.02 -3.13
C ARG A 77 11.26 6.96 -2.30
N LEU A 78 10.12 7.40 -2.85
CA LEU A 78 9.13 8.21 -2.17
C LEU A 78 8.60 7.46 -0.94
N ILE A 79 8.11 6.23 -1.13
CA ILE A 79 7.54 5.42 -0.06
C ILE A 79 8.60 5.13 1.01
N ARG A 80 9.85 4.82 0.65
CA ARG A 80 10.94 4.64 1.61
C ARG A 80 11.18 5.90 2.45
N GLY A 81 11.23 7.08 1.83
CA GLY A 81 11.44 8.34 2.55
C GLY A 81 10.24 8.79 3.38
N GLN A 82 9.03 8.36 3.01
CA GLN A 82 7.79 8.59 3.76
C GLN A 82 7.68 7.61 4.94
N TRP A 83 8.03 6.35 4.75
CA TRP A 83 7.90 5.25 5.71
C TRP A 83 9.13 5.05 6.62
N ALA A 84 10.12 5.95 6.57
CA ALA A 84 11.29 5.87 7.43
C ALA A 84 10.86 5.97 8.92
N PRO A 85 11.36 5.09 9.81
CA PRO A 85 11.02 5.12 11.22
C PRO A 85 11.37 6.49 11.82
N GLY A 86 10.38 7.14 12.45
CA GLY A 86 10.52 8.48 13.05
C GLY A 86 9.85 9.62 12.27
N ARG A 87 9.29 9.37 11.07
CA ARG A 87 8.42 10.34 10.40
C ARG A 87 6.98 10.06 10.82
N GLU A 88 6.42 10.87 11.71
CA GLU A 88 4.97 10.91 11.93
C GLU A 88 4.29 11.33 10.63
N ILE A 89 3.97 10.37 9.76
CA ILE A 89 2.94 10.58 8.76
C ILE A 89 1.64 10.57 9.55
N GLY A 90 1.22 11.77 9.94
CA GLY A 90 -0.07 12.07 10.56
C GLY A 90 -1.23 11.72 9.62
N ILE A 91 -1.43 10.44 9.38
CA ILE A 91 -2.73 9.89 9.00
C ILE A 91 -3.13 8.99 10.17
N SER A 92 -3.55 9.63 11.26
CA SER A 92 -4.21 8.97 12.38
C SER A 92 -5.56 8.41 11.89
N ILE A 93 -5.56 7.19 11.35
CA ILE A 93 -6.77 6.42 11.02
C ILE A 93 -6.81 5.09 11.78
N TRP A 94 -6.07 5.01 12.88
CA TRP A 94 -6.17 3.92 13.85
C TRP A 94 -6.54 4.53 15.20
N ALA A 95 -7.81 4.91 15.31
CA ALA A 95 -8.57 5.06 16.54
C ALA A 95 -9.92 4.35 16.32
#